data_AF-A0AB37ZBC8-F1
#
_entry.id   AF-A0AB37ZBC8-F1
#
_cell.length_a   1.000
_cell.length_b   1.000
_cell.length_c   1.000
_cell.angle_alpha   90.00
_cell.angle_beta   90.00
_cell.angle_gamma   90.00
#
_symmetry.space_group_name_H-M   'P 1'
#
loop_
_entity.id
_entity.type
_entity.pdbx_description
1 polymer ?
#
loop_
_entity_poly.entity_id
_entity_poly.type
_entity_poly.pdbx_seq_one_letter_code
_entity_poly.pdbx_strand_id
1 'polypeptide(L)'
;MRSPCTALDAVSAVGYIGQPVHVQLEWDDDPEPFCRFGYVIGIVLPVKGVQEQAYLMVMSPGEDFPVEAYLEDIRSIRIADQIEGFSHV
;
A
#
# COMPACT_ATOMS: atom_id res chain seq x y z
N MET A 1 0.31 10.88 21.95
CA MET A 1 1.12 9.66 22.17
C MET A 1 1.01 8.83 20.91
N ARG A 2 2.11 8.62 20.18
CA ARG A 2 2.15 7.70 19.04
C ARG A 2 1.80 6.30 19.58
N SER A 3 0.69 5.73 19.15
CA SER A 3 0.50 4.28 19.30
C SER A 3 1.57 3.63 18.43
N PRO A 4 2.28 2.59 18.89
CA PRO A 4 3.24 1.89 18.04
C PRO A 4 2.44 1.22 16.91
N CYS A 5 2.32 1.92 15.79
CA CYS A 5 1.89 1.32 14.53
C CYS A 5 3.02 0.37 14.18
N THR A 6 2.76 -0.93 14.26
CA THR A 6 3.75 -1.93 13.88
C THR A 6 3.86 -1.82 12.37
N ALA A 7 4.91 -1.15 11.89
CA ALA A 7 5.16 -0.99 10.47
C ALA A 7 5.07 -2.36 9.79
N LEU A 8 4.38 -2.40 8.65
CA LEU A 8 4.18 -3.64 7.90
C LEU A 8 5.55 -4.16 7.46
N ASP A 9 5.91 -5.38 7.86
CA ASP A 9 7.17 -5.95 7.42
C ASP A 9 7.06 -6.47 5.97
N ALA A 10 8.20 -6.53 5.27
CA ALA A 10 8.23 -6.92 3.86
C ALA A 10 7.75 -8.36 3.60
N VAL A 11 7.94 -9.28 4.54
CA VAL A 11 7.50 -10.68 4.38
C VAL A 11 5.99 -10.76 4.44
N SER A 12 5.38 -10.07 5.41
CA SER A 12 3.91 -9.96 5.49
C SER A 12 3.34 -9.24 4.25
N ALA A 13 4.02 -8.20 3.77
CA ALA A 13 3.60 -7.42 2.60
C ALA A 13 3.51 -8.25 1.30
N VAL A 14 4.38 -9.27 1.14
CA VAL A 14 4.33 -10.20 -0.01
C VAL A 14 2.98 -10.93 -0.11
N GLY A 15 2.31 -11.20 1.01
CA GLY A 15 1.01 -11.87 1.03
C GLY A 15 -0.12 -11.10 0.32
N TYR A 16 0.07 -9.81 0.07
CA TYR A 16 -0.92 -8.97 -0.61
C TYR A 16 -0.73 -8.92 -2.13
N ILE A 17 0.38 -9.44 -2.68
CA ILE A 17 0.63 -9.40 -4.12
C ILE A 17 -0.48 -10.13 -4.88
N GLY A 18 -1.00 -9.48 -5.92
CA GLY A 18 -2.14 -9.92 -6.71
C GLY A 18 -3.50 -9.71 -6.05
N GLN A 19 -3.56 -9.25 -4.80
CA GLN A 19 -4.82 -9.04 -4.08
C GLN A 19 -5.38 -7.63 -4.31
N PRO A 20 -6.71 -7.49 -4.38
CA PRO A 20 -7.37 -6.20 -4.19
C PRO A 20 -7.20 -5.77 -2.73
N VAL A 21 -6.76 -4.54 -2.50
CA VAL A 21 -6.48 -4.03 -1.16
C VAL A 21 -7.07 -2.66 -0.92
N HIS A 22 -7.40 -2.42 0.34
CA HIS A 22 -7.58 -1.09 0.90
C HIS A 22 -6.38 -0.77 1.80
N VAL A 23 -5.66 0.29 1.46
CA VAL A 23 -4.46 0.76 2.16
C VAL A 23 -4.76 2.09 2.83
N GLN A 24 -4.47 2.17 4.13
CA GLN A 24 -4.50 3.41 4.90
C GLN A 24 -3.07 3.86 5.17
N LEU A 25 -2.75 5.07 4.73
CA LEU A 25 -1.47 5.73 4.91
C LEU A 25 -1.59 6.83 5.98
N GLU A 26 -0.57 6.95 6.82
CA GLU A 26 -0.38 8.08 7.71
C GLU A 26 0.65 9.03 7.11
N TRP A 27 0.29 10.30 6.95
CA TRP A 27 1.19 11.34 6.48
C TRP A 27 1.42 12.33 7.63
N ASP A 28 2.68 12.70 7.87
CA ASP A 28 3.06 13.55 9.02
C ASP A 28 2.33 14.91 9.04
N ASP A 29 1.95 15.42 7.85
CA ASP A 29 1.33 16.73 7.68
C ASP A 29 -0.20 16.71 7.67
N ASP A 30 -0.85 15.53 7.69
CA ASP A 30 -2.31 15.41 7.58
C ASP A 30 -2.90 14.62 8.76
N PRO A 31 -3.83 15.20 9.55
CA PRO A 31 -4.47 14.48 10.66
C PRO A 31 -5.39 13.35 10.18
N GLU A 32 -5.89 13.39 8.94
CA GLU A 32 -6.75 12.34 8.39
C GLU A 32 -5.94 11.28 7.62
N PRO A 33 -6.12 9.97 7.91
CA PRO A 33 -5.46 8.92 7.14
C PRO A 33 -5.88 8.93 5.68
N PHE A 34 -4.90 8.98 4.78
CA PHE A 34 -5.14 8.87 3.35
C PHE A 34 -5.45 7.42 2.98
N CYS A 35 -6.60 7.19 2.33
CA CYS A 35 -7.07 5.86 1.96
C CYS A 35 -6.94 5.64 0.45
N ARG A 36 -6.45 4.46 0.05
CA ARG A 36 -6.31 4.05 -1.35
C ARG A 36 -6.84 2.64 -1.57
N PHE A 37 -7.47 2.43 -2.73
CA PHE A 37 -7.93 1.13 -3.21
C PHE A 37 -7.20 0.76 -4.49
N GLY A 38 -6.78 -0.50 -4.62
CA GLY A 38 -6.10 -0.97 -5.83
C GLY A 38 -5.61 -2.41 -5.70
N TYR A 39 -4.91 -2.90 -6.71
CA TYR A 39 -4.22 -4.19 -6.66
C TYR A 39 -2.76 -3.98 -6.29
N VAL A 40 -2.24 -4.79 -5.36
CA VAL A 40 -0.78 -4.84 -5.16
C VAL A 40 -0.16 -5.62 -6.30
N ILE A 41 0.62 -4.97 -7.14
CA ILE A 41 1.25 -5.61 -8.31
C ILE A 41 2.72 -5.99 -8.06
N GLY A 42 3.31 -5.51 -6.96
CA GLY A 42 4.68 -5.80 -6.61
C GLY A 42 5.11 -5.17 -5.28
N ILE A 43 6.31 -5.53 -4.85
CA ILE A 43 7.00 -4.97 -3.70
C ILE A 43 8.42 -4.60 -4.09
N VAL A 44 8.88 -3.44 -3.64
CA VAL A 44 10.27 -3.02 -3.73
C VAL A 44 10.92 -3.23 -2.36
N LEU A 45 12.02 -3.99 -2.35
CA LEU A 45 12.79 -4.29 -1.13
C LEU A 45 13.92 -3.26 -0.96
N PRO A 46 14.30 -2.94 0.28
CA PRO A 46 15.34 -1.98 0.53
C PRO A 46 16.71 -2.59 0.17
N VAL A 47 17.48 -1.86 -0.63
CA VAL A 47 18.85 -2.16 -1.01
C VAL A 47 19.68 -0.92 -0.76
N LYS A 48 20.58 -1.01 0.22
CA LYS A 48 21.45 0.10 0.63
C LYS A 48 22.20 0.71 -0.56
N GLY A 49 22.08 2.02 -0.74
CA GLY A 49 22.68 2.80 -1.82
C GLY A 49 21.90 2.78 -3.13
N VAL A 50 20.75 2.10 -3.19
CA VAL A 50 19.90 2.00 -4.39
C VAL A 50 18.48 2.45 -4.08
N GLN A 51 17.86 1.82 -3.09
CA GLN A 51 16.52 2.13 -2.61
C GLN A 51 16.49 1.87 -1.11
N GLU A 52 16.43 2.93 -0.29
CA GLU A 52 16.58 2.77 1.17
C GLU A 52 15.30 2.27 1.85
N GLN A 53 14.13 2.51 1.24
CA GLN A 53 12.83 2.23 1.84
C GLN A 53 12.08 1.16 1.07
N ALA A 54 11.39 0.29 1.82
CA ALA A 54 10.50 -0.73 1.26
C ALA A 54 9.13 -0.12 0.94
N TYR A 55 8.52 -0.49 -0.18
CA TYR A 55 7.17 -0.06 -0.53
C TYR A 55 6.43 -1.06 -1.41
N LEU A 56 5.10 -1.03 -1.32
CA LEU A 56 4.21 -1.73 -2.24
C LEU A 56 3.97 -0.88 -3.48
N MET A 57 3.87 -1.54 -4.64
CA MET A 57 3.37 -0.95 -5.87
C MET A 57 1.88 -1.24 -5.98
N VAL A 58 1.05 -0.22 -5.83
CA VAL A 58 -0.42 -0.35 -5.85
C VAL A 58 -0.95 0.23 -7.15
N MET A 59 -1.73 -0.55 -7.89
CA MET A 59 -2.35 -0.15 -9.15
C MET A 59 -3.85 0.05 -8.94
N SER A 60 -4.30 1.30 -9.04
CA SER A 60 -5.73 1.61 -9.00
C SER A 60 -6.35 1.39 -10.40
N PRO A 61 -7.61 0.92 -10.50
CA PRO A 61 -8.29 0.83 -11.79
C PRO A 61 -8.41 2.20 -12.47
N GLY A 62 -8.11 2.27 -13.76
CA GLY A 62 -8.21 3.50 -14.55
C GLY A 62 -6.98 4.41 -14.50
N GLU A 63 -6.00 4.10 -13.64
CA GLU A 63 -4.71 4.78 -13.66
C GLU A 63 -3.77 4.14 -14.68
N ASP A 64 -2.84 4.92 -15.23
CA ASP A 64 -1.83 4.42 -16.18
C ASP A 64 -0.61 3.79 -15.49
N PHE A 65 -0.35 4.19 -14.25
CA PHE A 65 0.86 3.80 -13.52
C PHE A 65 0.56 3.42 -12.06
N PRO A 66 1.32 2.47 -11.51
CA PRO A 66 1.23 2.15 -10.10
C PRO A 66 1.82 3.28 -9.26
N VAL A 67 1.34 3.35 -8.03
CA VAL A 67 1.74 4.34 -7.05
C VAL A 67 2.39 3.65 -5.86
N GLU A 68 3.35 4.34 -5.26
CA GLU A 68 4.14 3.83 -4.15
C GLU A 68 3.34 3.93 -2.84
N ALA A 69 3.38 2.87 -2.03
CA ALA A 69 2.87 2.84 -0.67
C ALA A 69 3.97 2.32 0.25
N TYR A 70 4.70 3.26 0.88
CA TYR A 70 5.83 2.97 1.75
C TYR A 70 5.39 2.19 2.98
N LEU A 71 6.10 1.12 3.31
CA LEU A 71 5.69 0.21 4.37
C LEU A 71 5.65 0.88 5.76
N GLU A 72 6.47 1.91 5.96
CA GLU A 72 6.51 2.69 7.20
C GLU A 72 5.30 3.64 7.35
N ASP A 73 4.72 4.07 6.22
CA ASP A 73 3.55 4.94 6.20
C ASP A 73 2.24 4.14 6.24
N ILE A 74 2.29 2.82 5.98
CA ILE A 74 1.11 1.96 6.02
C ILE A 74 0.67 1.74 7.47
N ARG A 75 -0.39 2.44 7.85
CA ARG A 75 -1.09 2.23 9.11
C ARG A 75 -1.89 0.94 9.12
N SER A 76 -2.58 0.64 8.01
CA SER A 76 -3.28 -0.63 7.85
C SER A 76 -3.47 -1.00 6.39
N ILE A 77 -3.45 -2.31 6.12
CA ILE A 77 -3.75 -2.88 4.81
C ILE A 77 -4.70 -4.07 5.00
N ARG A 78 -5.74 -4.14 4.18
CA ARG A 78 -6.72 -5.24 4.20
C ARG A 78 -7.05 -5.66 2.79
N ILE A 79 -7.24 -6.96 2.59
CA ILE A 79 -7.81 -7.48 1.34
C ILE A 79 -9.24 -6.96 1.25
N ALA A 80 -9.58 -6.38 0.10
CA ALA A 80 -10.92 -5.89 -0.17
C ALA A 80 -11.73 -6.98 -0.88
N ASP A 81 -12.99 -7.20 -0.45
CA ASP A 81 -13.86 -8.19 -1.10
C ASP A 81 -14.23 -7.79 -2.53
N GLN A 82 -14.24 -6.48 -2.83
CA GLN A 82 -14.47 -5.88 -4.15
C GLN A 82 -13.65 -4.58 -4.26
N ILE A 83 -13.11 -4.28 -5.45
CA ILE A 83 -12.67 -2.93 -5.78
C ILE A 83 -13.85 -2.22 -6.45
N GLU A 84 -14.45 -1.25 -5.79
CA GLU A 84 -15.51 -0.43 -6.39
C GLU A 84 -14.95 0.25 -7.65
N GLY A 85 -15.53 -0.06 -8.83
CA GLY A 85 -15.11 0.50 -10.12
C GLY A 85 -15.13 -0.45 -11.32
N PHE A 86 -15.20 -1.77 -11.12
CA PHE A 86 -15.38 -2.71 -12.24
C PHE A 86 -16.87 -2.90 -12.57
N SER A 87 -17.42 -2.02 -13.40
CA SER A 87 -18.51 -2.44 -14.30
C SER A 87 -17.91 -3.43 -15.30
N HIS A 88 -18.39 -4.67 -15.28
CA HIS A 88 -18.08 -5.65 -16.32
C HIS A 88 -18.40 -5.06 -17.69
N VAL A 89 -17.39 -4.92 -18.54
CA VAL A 89 -17.55 -4.83 -19.99
C VAL A 89 -17.31 -6.22 -20.56
#